data_AF-A0AA44UAY9-F1
#
_entry.id   AF-A0AA44UAY9-F1
#
_cell.length_a   1.000
_cell.length_b   1.000
_cell.length_c   1.000
_cell.angle_alpha   90.00
_cell.angle_beta   90.00
_cell.angle_gamma   90.00
#
_symmetry.space_group_name_H-M   'P 1'
#
loop_
_entity.id
_entity.type
_entity.pdbx_description
1 polymer ?
#
loop_
_entity_poly.entity_id
_entity_poly.type
_entity_poly.pdbx_seq_one_letter_code
_entity_poly.pdbx_strand_id
1 'polypeptide(L)'
;MPWRAKVWRAFFFLLAVFKQSPTWQMPAGAVAGVLAAAVIGALIYQGGMRLNLAKFFRWTGAFLIIVAAGLLAGSLRALHEAGIWNALQDIVFDPSKYLHEDSPLGVLLGGFFGYTDHPAQGGALVWLLYLIPVMIWFLRGSRPSETLTRKEELK
;
A
#
# COMPACT_ATOMS: atom_id res chain seq x y z
N MET A 1 -12.55 13.90 23.30
CA MET A 1 -12.69 12.52 22.78
C MET A 1 -14.11 12.28 22.26
N PRO A 2 -14.41 12.42 20.94
CA PRO A 2 -15.78 12.32 20.40
C PRO A 2 -16.18 10.92 19.91
N TRP A 3 -15.43 9.87 20.26
CA TRP A 3 -15.63 8.52 19.71
C TRP A 3 -16.97 7.89 20.10
N ARG A 4 -17.43 8.12 21.34
CA ARG A 4 -18.73 7.63 21.82
C ARG A 4 -19.87 8.24 21.02
N ALA A 5 -19.80 9.55 20.72
CA ALA A 5 -20.85 10.28 20.01
C ALA A 5 -21.09 9.78 18.57
N LYS A 6 -20.05 9.27 17.89
CA LYS A 6 -20.20 8.68 16.54
C LYS A 6 -21.03 7.39 16.58
N VAL A 7 -20.82 6.56 17.59
CA VAL A 7 -21.54 5.28 17.77
C VAL A 7 -23.03 5.52 18.04
N TRP A 8 -23.34 6.45 18.95
CA TRP A 8 -24.73 6.78 19.25
C TRP A 8 -25.49 7.29 18.03
N ARG A 9 -24.86 8.12 17.19
CA ARG A 9 -25.52 8.62 15.96
C ARG A 9 -25.88 7.51 14.97
N ALA A 10 -24.98 6.55 14.76
CA ALA A 10 -25.26 5.40 13.89
C ALA A 10 -26.38 4.51 14.46
N PHE A 11 -26.39 4.31 15.78
CA PHE A 11 -27.45 3.56 16.46
C PHE A 11 -28.82 4.25 16.31
N PHE A 12 -28.91 5.55 16.57
CA PHE A 12 -30.16 6.30 16.42
C PHE A 12 -30.62 6.38 14.96
N PHE A 13 -29.69 6.50 14.00
CA PHE A 13 -30.01 6.43 12.57
C PHE A 13 -30.64 5.08 12.20
N LEU A 14 -30.04 3.97 12.64
CA LEU A 14 -30.56 2.63 12.40
C LEU A 14 -31.97 2.45 13.00
N LEU A 15 -32.17 2.94 14.23
CA LEU A 15 -33.46 2.88 14.92
C LEU A 15 -34.55 3.72 14.21
N ALA A 16 -34.18 4.89 13.68
CA ALA A 16 -35.08 5.73 12.90
C ALA A 16 -35.51 5.05 11.60
N VAL A 17 -34.58 4.42 10.87
CA VAL A 17 -34.88 3.66 9.64
C VAL A 17 -35.90 2.56 9.92
N PHE A 18 -35.75 1.81 11.01
CA PHE A 18 -36.71 0.77 11.39
C PHE A 18 -38.12 1.29 11.72
N LYS A 19 -38.25 2.56 12.13
CA LYS A 19 -39.53 3.17 12.51
C LYS A 19 -40.23 3.90 11.37
N GLN A 20 -39.49 4.30 10.33
CA GLN A 20 -40.00 5.14 9.25
C GLN A 20 -40.54 4.35 8.05
N SER A 21 -40.22 3.07 7.91
CA SER A 21 -40.60 2.25 6.75
C SER A 21 -41.82 1.35 7.03
N PRO A 22 -42.92 1.45 6.25
CA PRO A 22 -44.07 0.52 6.31
C PRO A 22 -43.78 -0.88 5.77
N THR A 23 -42.69 -1.04 5.01
CA THR A 23 -42.29 -2.27 4.29
C THR A 23 -41.01 -2.89 4.86
N TRP A 24 -40.93 -4.23 4.83
CA TRP A 24 -39.84 -5.02 5.42
C TRP A 24 -38.47 -4.91 4.71
N GLN A 25 -38.42 -4.25 3.55
CA GLN A 25 -37.24 -4.19 2.67
C GLN A 25 -36.07 -3.40 3.28
N MET A 26 -36.34 -2.26 3.93
CA MET A 26 -35.31 -1.41 4.55
C MET A 26 -34.65 -2.09 5.76
N PRO A 27 -35.40 -2.65 6.72
CA PRO A 27 -34.81 -3.37 7.84
C PRO A 27 -33.95 -4.57 7.41
N ALA A 28 -34.43 -5.33 6.42
CA ALA A 28 -33.72 -6.50 5.91
C ALA A 28 -32.37 -6.13 5.28
N GLY A 29 -32.31 -5.04 4.50
CA GLY A 29 -31.06 -4.54 3.92
C GLY A 29 -30.04 -4.09 4.98
N ALA A 30 -30.51 -3.45 6.05
CA ALA A 30 -29.64 -3.04 7.16
C ALA A 30 -29.03 -4.24 7.89
N VAL A 31 -29.84 -5.27 8.19
CA VAL A 31 -29.36 -6.51 8.82
C VAL A 31 -28.39 -7.26 7.88
N ALA A 32 -28.72 -7.35 6.59
CA ALA A 32 -27.85 -7.97 5.59
C ALA A 32 -26.49 -7.27 5.49
N GLY A 33 -26.45 -5.93 5.53
CA GLY A 33 -25.21 -5.16 5.54
C GLY A 33 -24.36 -5.42 6.79
N VAL A 34 -24.98 -5.50 7.97
CA VAL A 34 -24.28 -5.85 9.22
C VAL A 34 -23.73 -7.27 9.18
N LEU A 35 -24.51 -8.23 8.67
CA LEU A 35 -24.06 -9.61 8.50
C LEU A 35 -22.89 -9.70 7.50
N ALA A 36 -22.97 -9.01 6.37
CA ALA A 36 -21.89 -8.97 5.39
C ALA A 36 -20.61 -8.37 5.99
N ALA A 37 -20.71 -7.28 6.73
CA ALA A 37 -19.59 -6.68 7.44
C ALA A 37 -18.97 -7.63 8.48
N ALA A 38 -19.80 -8.36 9.24
CA ALA A 38 -19.34 -9.34 10.21
C ALA A 38 -18.62 -10.53 9.53
N VAL A 39 -19.14 -11.03 8.41
CA VAL A 39 -18.52 -12.10 7.61
C VAL A 39 -17.18 -11.65 7.05
N ILE A 40 -17.13 -10.47 6.43
CA ILE A 40 -15.88 -9.89 5.91
C ILE A 40 -14.87 -9.69 7.05
N GLY A 41 -15.30 -9.15 8.18
CA GLY A 41 -14.46 -8.97 9.37
C GLY A 41 -13.92 -10.29 9.91
N ALA A 42 -14.73 -11.33 9.97
CA ALA A 42 -14.33 -12.66 10.39
C ALA A 42 -13.31 -13.28 9.41
N LEU A 43 -13.53 -13.13 8.10
CA LEU A 43 -12.59 -13.60 7.07
C LEU A 43 -11.23 -12.88 7.18
N ILE A 44 -11.24 -11.55 7.40
CA ILE A 44 -10.02 -10.78 7.62
C ILE A 44 -9.31 -11.22 8.91
N TYR A 45 -10.05 -11.45 10.00
CA TYR A 45 -9.48 -11.92 11.26
C TYR A 45 -8.82 -13.30 11.10
N GLN A 46 -9.51 -14.25 10.46
CA GLN A 46 -8.98 -15.57 10.16
C GLN A 46 -7.75 -15.51 9.23
N GLY A 47 -7.79 -14.64 8.21
CA GLY A 47 -6.66 -14.42 7.30
C GLY A 47 -5.46 -13.77 8.02
N GLY A 48 -5.71 -12.81 8.88
CA GLY A 48 -4.71 -12.09 9.68
C GLY A 48 -3.98 -12.99 10.67
N MET A 49 -4.69 -13.91 11.34
CA MET A 49 -4.08 -14.85 12.28
C MET A 49 -3.16 -15.89 11.63
N ARG A 50 -3.38 -16.22 10.36
CA ARG A 50 -2.56 -17.19 9.60
C ARG A 50 -1.37 -16.54 8.88
N LEU A 51 -1.26 -15.22 8.92
CA LEU A 51 -0.16 -14.51 8.27
C LEU A 51 1.13 -14.66 9.08
N ASN A 52 2.16 -15.20 8.45
CA ASN A 52 3.49 -15.19 9.02
C ASN A 52 4.01 -13.75 9.02
N LEU A 53 4.05 -13.12 10.19
CA LEU A 53 4.47 -11.72 10.37
C LEU A 53 5.85 -11.44 9.73
N ALA A 54 6.81 -12.37 9.87
CA ALA A 54 8.13 -12.19 9.27
C ALA A 54 8.06 -12.17 7.73
N LYS A 55 7.21 -13.02 7.13
CA LYS A 55 6.98 -13.01 5.67
C LYS A 55 6.21 -11.75 5.24
N PHE A 56 5.20 -11.34 6.01
CA PHE A 56 4.42 -10.14 5.73
C PHE A 56 5.29 -8.88 5.72
N PHE A 57 6.08 -8.63 6.78
CA PHE A 57 6.98 -7.48 6.86
C PHE A 57 8.08 -7.48 5.79
N ARG A 58 8.57 -8.66 5.39
CA ARG A 58 9.53 -8.75 4.28
C ARG A 58 8.92 -8.32 2.95
N TRP A 59 7.68 -8.76 2.67
CA TRP A 59 6.99 -8.38 1.44
C TRP A 59 6.53 -6.92 1.45
N THR A 60 5.91 -6.45 2.53
CA THR A 60 5.46 -5.06 2.64
C THR A 60 6.65 -4.09 2.73
N GLY A 61 7.73 -4.45 3.43
CA GLY A 61 8.95 -3.65 3.47
C GLY A 61 9.64 -3.54 2.10
N ALA A 62 9.75 -4.65 1.36
CA ALA A 62 10.24 -4.62 -0.02
C ALA A 62 9.37 -3.74 -0.92
N PHE A 63 8.04 -3.86 -0.81
CA PHE A 63 7.11 -2.99 -1.52
C PHE A 63 7.31 -1.50 -1.17
N LEU A 64 7.45 -1.17 0.11
CA LEU A 64 7.69 0.20 0.56
C LEU A 64 9.01 0.78 0.03
N ILE A 65 10.07 -0.02 -0.09
CA ILE A 65 11.35 0.41 -0.68
C ILE A 65 11.17 0.80 -2.15
N ILE A 66 10.37 0.02 -2.90
CA ILE A 66 10.07 0.31 -4.31
C ILE A 66 9.28 1.63 -4.42
N VAL A 67 8.27 1.82 -3.58
CA VAL A 67 7.48 3.06 -3.55
C VAL A 67 8.35 4.26 -3.21
N ALA A 68 9.26 4.12 -2.23
CA ALA A 68 10.20 5.18 -1.86
C ALA A 68 11.14 5.54 -3.01
N ALA A 69 11.60 4.56 -3.79
CA ALA A 69 12.39 4.79 -5.00
C ALA A 69 11.60 5.62 -6.03
N GLY A 70 10.31 5.30 -6.22
CA GLY A 70 9.42 6.04 -7.11
C GLY A 70 9.21 7.50 -6.67
N LEU A 71 8.98 7.73 -5.37
CA LEU A 71 8.87 9.07 -4.79
C LEU A 71 10.15 9.89 -4.94
N LEU A 72 11.32 9.24 -4.78
CA LEU A 72 12.62 9.89 -4.98
C LEU A 72 12.82 10.32 -6.44
N ALA A 73 12.49 9.45 -7.40
CA ALA A 73 12.56 9.77 -8.82
C ALA A 73 11.58 10.91 -9.19
N GLY A 74 10.36 10.90 -8.65
CA GLY A 74 9.39 11.97 -8.82
C GLY A 74 9.84 13.31 -8.22
N SER A 75 10.50 13.27 -7.06
CA SER A 75 11.07 14.48 -6.43
C SER A 75 12.20 15.08 -7.28
N LEU A 76 13.02 14.24 -7.91
CA LEU A 76 14.07 14.68 -8.83
C LEU A 76 13.47 15.34 -10.08
N ARG A 77 12.37 14.79 -10.61
CA ARG A 77 11.62 15.40 -11.71
C ARG A 77 11.07 16.77 -11.33
N ALA A 78 10.49 16.91 -10.14
CA ALA A 78 10.05 18.21 -9.64
C ALA A 78 11.21 19.22 -9.51
N LEU A 79 12.42 18.73 -9.19
CA LEU A 79 13.63 19.55 -9.13
C LEU A 79 14.12 20.00 -10.53
N HIS A 80 13.92 19.16 -11.55
CA HIS A 80 14.14 19.52 -12.95
C HIS A 80 13.12 20.56 -13.43
N GLU A 81 11.84 20.38 -13.12
CA GLU A 81 10.76 21.31 -13.48
C GLU A 81 10.93 22.68 -12.79
N ALA A 82 11.49 22.70 -11.58
CA ALA A 82 11.84 23.92 -10.86
C ALA A 82 13.10 24.63 -11.41
N GLY A 83 13.79 24.05 -12.39
CA GLY A 83 15.00 24.62 -13.01
C GLY A 83 16.25 24.60 -12.13
N ILE A 84 16.22 23.89 -11.00
CA ILE A 84 17.33 23.83 -10.02
C ILE A 84 18.41 22.82 -10.48
N TRP A 85 18.03 21.81 -11.26
CA TRP A 85 18.94 20.77 -11.75
C TRP A 85 18.58 20.32 -13.17
N ASN A 86 19.47 20.50 -14.15
CA ASN A 86 19.21 20.25 -15.58
C ASN A 86 20.18 19.24 -16.24
N ALA A 87 20.83 18.36 -15.45
CA ALA A 87 21.72 17.33 -15.98
C ALA A 87 20.96 16.01 -16.27
N LEU A 88 21.35 15.26 -17.31
CA LEU A 88 20.78 13.94 -17.71
C LEU A 88 19.27 13.95 -18.03
N GLN A 89 18.84 14.90 -18.86
CA GLN A 89 17.46 15.02 -19.35
C GLN A 89 17.14 14.14 -20.58
N ASP A 90 18.12 13.43 -21.14
CA ASP A 90 17.88 12.55 -22.28
C ASP A 90 16.95 11.39 -21.92
N ILE A 91 16.05 11.06 -22.84
CA ILE A 91 15.03 10.01 -22.70
C ILE A 91 15.68 8.66 -23.00
N VAL A 92 15.66 7.70 -22.06
CA VAL A 92 16.29 6.38 -22.25
C VAL A 92 15.41 5.41 -23.02
N PHE A 93 14.10 5.45 -22.76
CA PHE A 93 13.16 4.45 -23.25
C PHE A 93 11.79 5.08 -23.48
N ASP A 94 11.16 4.73 -24.61
CA ASP A 94 9.81 5.16 -24.98
C ASP A 94 8.86 3.93 -24.97
N PRO A 95 8.28 3.57 -23.81
CA PRO A 95 7.30 2.49 -23.68
C PRO A 95 5.87 2.89 -24.09
N SER A 96 5.63 4.10 -24.61
CA SER A 96 4.31 4.66 -24.93
C SER A 96 3.46 3.82 -25.88
N LYS A 97 4.07 2.90 -26.64
CA LYS A 97 3.36 1.97 -27.53
C LYS A 97 2.49 0.94 -26.81
N TYR A 98 2.70 0.69 -25.51
CA TYR A 98 2.00 -0.37 -24.78
C TYR A 98 1.29 0.09 -23.50
N LEU A 99 1.69 1.21 -22.89
CA LEU A 99 1.07 1.75 -21.68
C LEU A 99 1.02 3.28 -21.80
N HIS A 100 -0.18 3.86 -21.76
CA HIS A 100 -0.35 5.33 -21.70
C HIS A 100 -0.45 5.77 -20.24
N GLU A 101 0.26 6.83 -19.87
CA GLU A 101 0.29 7.42 -18.52
C GLU A 101 -1.09 7.94 -18.06
N ASP A 102 -1.97 8.30 -19.00
CA ASP A 102 -3.35 8.76 -18.74
C ASP A 102 -4.36 7.63 -18.42
N SER A 103 -3.94 6.36 -18.54
CA SER A 103 -4.77 5.23 -18.13
C SER A 103 -4.96 5.21 -16.61
N PRO A 104 -6.12 4.78 -16.07
CA PRO A 104 -6.29 4.58 -14.63
C PRO A 104 -5.19 3.70 -14.00
N LEU A 105 -4.66 2.74 -14.76
CA LEU A 105 -3.51 1.92 -14.35
C LEU A 105 -2.19 2.70 -14.41
N GLY A 106 -2.01 3.56 -15.41
CA GLY A 106 -0.85 4.44 -15.56
C GLY A 106 -0.72 5.44 -14.41
N VAL A 107 -1.82 6.07 -14.01
CA VAL A 107 -1.86 7.00 -12.85
C VAL A 107 -1.56 6.28 -11.54
N LEU A 108 -2.09 5.07 -11.34
CA LEU A 108 -1.78 4.27 -10.16
C LEU A 108 -0.31 3.84 -10.16
N LEU A 109 0.22 3.38 -11.28
CA LEU A 109 1.62 2.99 -11.39
C LEU A 109 2.57 4.18 -11.25
N GLY A 110 2.21 5.34 -11.80
CA GLY A 110 2.94 6.59 -11.62
C GLY A 110 2.96 7.02 -10.16
N GLY A 111 1.79 6.99 -9.50
CA GLY A 111 1.66 7.37 -8.09
C GLY A 111 2.38 6.45 -7.11
N PHE A 112 2.33 5.13 -7.32
CA PHE A 112 2.93 4.15 -6.41
C PHE A 112 4.38 3.80 -6.75
N PHE A 113 4.76 3.75 -8.01
CA PHE A 113 6.06 3.22 -8.44
C PHE A 113 6.96 4.28 -9.12
N GLY A 114 6.46 5.50 -9.35
CA GLY A 114 7.19 6.53 -10.08
C GLY A 114 7.32 6.25 -11.58
N TYR A 115 6.40 5.46 -12.15
CA TYR A 115 6.32 5.21 -13.59
C TYR A 115 6.01 6.51 -14.35
N THR A 116 6.69 6.73 -15.48
CA THR A 116 6.46 7.85 -16.40
C THR A 116 6.72 7.38 -17.83
N ASP A 117 5.95 7.87 -18.81
CA ASP A 117 6.09 7.50 -20.23
C ASP A 117 7.40 8.02 -20.85
N HIS A 118 8.01 9.04 -20.24
CA HIS A 118 9.32 9.57 -20.61
C HIS A 118 10.28 9.60 -19.40
N PRO A 119 10.88 8.45 -19.02
CA PRO A 119 11.85 8.41 -17.94
C PRO A 119 13.15 9.10 -18.38
N ALA A 120 13.46 10.25 -17.76
CA ALA A 120 14.75 10.89 -17.89
C ALA A 120 15.85 9.95 -17.36
N GLN A 121 16.99 9.90 -18.06
CA GLN A 121 18.19 9.13 -17.68
C GLN A 121 18.52 9.24 -16.19
N GLY A 122 18.48 10.46 -15.66
CA GLY A 122 18.76 10.72 -14.24
C GLY A 122 17.75 10.08 -13.29
N GLY A 123 16.46 10.08 -13.63
CA GLY A 123 15.40 9.49 -12.79
C GLY A 123 15.51 7.97 -12.68
N ALA A 124 15.73 7.29 -13.81
CA ALA A 124 15.92 5.84 -13.84
C ALA A 124 17.21 5.40 -13.13
N LEU A 125 18.29 6.16 -13.30
CA LEU A 125 19.57 5.86 -12.64
C LEU A 125 19.45 6.03 -11.12
N VAL A 126 18.84 7.13 -10.65
CA VAL A 126 18.62 7.38 -9.21
C VAL A 126 17.68 6.33 -8.61
N TRP A 127 16.64 5.92 -9.34
CA TRP A 127 15.75 4.85 -8.93
C TRP A 127 16.51 3.52 -8.73
N LEU A 128 17.34 3.10 -9.70
CA LEU A 128 18.15 1.88 -9.59
C LEU A 128 19.24 1.98 -8.51
N LEU A 129 19.92 3.12 -8.43
CA LEU A 129 20.97 3.38 -7.43
C LEU A 129 20.44 3.41 -6.01
N TYR A 130 19.18 3.79 -5.80
CA TYR A 130 18.54 3.67 -4.49
C TYR A 130 18.01 2.26 -4.25
N LEU A 131 17.24 1.72 -5.20
CA LEU A 131 16.51 0.47 -5.01
C LEU A 131 17.44 -0.73 -4.83
N ILE A 132 18.46 -0.90 -5.67
CA ILE A 132 19.34 -2.08 -5.65
C ILE A 132 20.07 -2.22 -4.30
N PRO A 133 20.84 -1.22 -3.81
CA PRO A 133 21.57 -1.39 -2.56
C PRO A 133 20.65 -1.47 -1.34
N VAL A 134 19.57 -0.67 -1.30
CA VAL A 134 18.62 -0.66 -0.16
C VAL A 134 17.88 -2.00 -0.08
N MET A 135 17.44 -2.55 -1.22
CA MET A 135 16.80 -3.86 -1.28
C MET A 135 17.75 -4.98 -0.84
N ILE A 136 19.00 -4.97 -1.32
CA ILE A 136 20.02 -5.95 -0.93
C ILE A 136 20.27 -5.88 0.58
N TRP A 137 20.37 -4.68 1.15
CA TRP A 137 20.63 -4.50 2.56
C TRP A 137 19.46 -4.95 3.43
N PHE A 138 18.23 -4.60 3.05
CA PHE A 138 17.00 -5.02 3.71
C PHE A 138 16.84 -6.55 3.74
N LEU A 139 17.12 -7.23 2.62
CA LEU A 139 17.02 -8.70 2.54
C LEU A 139 18.12 -9.42 3.34
N ARG A 140 19.30 -8.81 3.53
CA ARG A 140 20.41 -9.38 4.31
C ARG A 140 20.17 -9.35 5.83
N GLY A 141 19.44 -8.35 6.35
CA GLY A 141 19.20 -8.18 7.79
C GLY A 141 18.14 -9.11 8.41
N SER A 142 17.42 -9.89 7.62
CA SER A 142 16.23 -10.65 8.07
C SER A 142 16.51 -12.08 8.57
N ARG A 143 17.72 -12.40 9.03
CA ARG A 143 18.06 -13.77 9.51
C ARG A 143 17.37 -14.05 10.85
N PRO A 144 16.53 -15.10 10.97
CA PRO A 144 15.92 -15.48 12.24
C PRO A 144 16.98 -15.84 13.28
N SER A 145 16.83 -15.30 14.49
CA SER A 145 17.70 -15.57 15.62
C SER A 145 17.51 -17.01 16.11
N GLU A 146 18.41 -17.90 15.71
CA GLU A 146 18.47 -19.31 16.11
C GLU A 146 18.97 -19.45 17.56
N THR A 147 18.22 -18.91 18.53
CA THR A 147 18.73 -18.74 19.91
C THR A 147 18.08 -19.63 20.95
N LEU A 148 17.17 -20.54 20.57
CA LEU A 148 16.41 -21.33 21.55
C LEU A 148 16.77 -22.82 21.62
N THR A 149 17.42 -23.41 20.62
CA THR A 149 17.77 -24.84 20.66
C THR A 149 19.07 -25.12 21.43
N ARG A 150 20.02 -24.20 21.47
CA ARG A 150 21.33 -24.41 22.13
C ARG A 150 21.29 -24.37 23.67
N LYS A 151 20.18 -23.94 24.29
CA LYS A 151 20.08 -23.91 25.76
C LYS A 151 19.64 -25.23 26.38
N GLU A 152 19.05 -26.14 25.61
CA GLU A 152 18.62 -27.45 26.13
C GLU A 152 19.70 -28.54 25.99
N GLU A 153 20.64 -28.42 25.04
CA GLU A 153 21.75 -29.38 24.91
C GLU A 153 22.92 -29.15 25.89
N LEU A 154 22.90 -28.06 26.65
CA LEU A 154 23.94 -27.70 27.62
C LEU A 154 23.53 -27.96 29.08
N LYS A 155 22.45 -28.72 29.31
CA LYS A 155 21.97 -29.09 30.65
C LYS A 155 21.84 -30.60 30.77
#